data_AF-A0A0M3JNT1-F1
#
_entry.id   AF-A0A0M3JNT1-F1
#
_cell.length_a   1.000
_cell.length_b   1.000
_cell.length_c   1.000
_cell.angle_alpha   90.00
_cell.angle_beta   90.00
_cell.angle_gamma   90.00
#
_symmetry.space_group_name_H-M   'P 1'
#
loop_
_entity.id
_entity.type
_entity.pdbx_description
1 polymer ?
#
loop_
_entity_poly.entity_id
_entity_poly.type
_entity_poly.pdbx_seq_one_letter_code
_entity_poly.pdbx_strand_id
1 'polypeptide(L)'
;MNILNNGRFGIPAACTGSMRWCIQKTIEHVTERSQFGKKLKEFGNVQEQLTDMITRHYATESITYMLAANMDKGVLDYQLEAAIGKIMASVSVIIIIL
;
A
#
# COMPACT_ATOMS: atom_id res chain seq x y z
N MET A 1 3.77 -27.72 0.69
CA MET A 1 4.34 -26.41 1.02
C MET A 1 3.18 -25.42 1.24
N ASN A 2 2.32 -25.64 2.25
CA ASN A 2 1.01 -24.95 2.33
C ASN A 2 0.99 -23.80 3.35
N ILE A 3 1.78 -23.91 4.42
CA ILE A 3 1.80 -22.92 5.52
C ILE A 3 2.34 -21.57 5.03
N LEU A 4 3.41 -21.57 4.22
CA LEU A 4 4.00 -20.33 3.72
C LEU A 4 3.09 -19.59 2.73
N ASN A 5 2.35 -20.32 1.90
CA ASN A 5 1.42 -19.71 0.94
C ASN A 5 0.24 -19.04 1.64
N ASN A 6 -0.28 -19.65 2.70
CA ASN A 6 -1.30 -19.01 3.54
C ASN A 6 -0.73 -17.79 4.29
N GLY A 7 0.49 -17.90 4.85
CA GLY A 7 1.16 -16.79 5.54
C GLY A 7 1.56 -15.61 4.64
N ARG A 8 1.82 -15.85 3.34
CA ARG A 8 2.19 -14.80 2.37
C ARG A 8 1.09 -13.77 2.16
N PHE A 9 -0.17 -14.13 2.33
CA PHE A 9 -1.31 -13.19 2.28
C PHE A 9 -1.32 -12.22 3.47
N GLY A 10 -0.85 -12.65 4.64
CA GLY A 10 -0.84 -11.81 5.85
C GLY A 10 0.10 -10.60 5.76
N ILE A 11 1.19 -10.69 4.99
CA ILE A 11 2.15 -9.58 4.84
C ILE A 11 1.52 -8.40 4.07
N PRO A 12 0.95 -8.57 2.86
CA PRO A 12 0.21 -7.52 2.17
C PRO A 12 -0.90 -6.88 3.01
N ALA A 13 -1.65 -7.68 3.78
CA ALA A 13 -2.69 -7.18 4.67
C ALA A 13 -2.14 -6.27 5.79
N ALA A 14 -1.01 -6.61 6.40
CA ALA A 14 -0.37 -5.74 7.39
C ALA A 14 0.21 -4.48 6.74
N CYS A 15 0.90 -4.61 5.61
CA CYS A 15 1.51 -3.48 4.90
C CYS A 15 0.47 -2.46 4.42
N THR A 16 -0.71 -2.89 3.97
CA THR A 16 -1.78 -1.98 3.53
C THR A 16 -2.31 -1.11 4.66
N GLY A 17 -2.47 -1.66 5.86
CA GLY A 17 -2.79 -0.89 7.06
C GLY A 17 -1.72 0.17 7.37
N SER A 18 -0.44 -0.21 7.34
CA SER A 18 0.67 0.73 7.56
C SER A 18 0.72 1.84 6.50
N MET A 19 0.56 1.50 5.22
CA MET A 19 0.54 2.47 4.12
C MET A 19 -0.59 3.49 4.29
N ARG A 20 -1.80 3.03 4.65
CA ARG A 20 -2.94 3.91 4.91
C ARG A 20 -2.66 4.89 6.05
N TRP A 21 -2.04 4.41 7.13
CA TRP A 21 -1.67 5.25 8.26
C TRP A 21 -0.63 6.30 7.89
N CYS A 22 0.42 5.93 7.13
CA CYS A 22 1.43 6.86 6.64
C CYS A 22 0.82 7.92 5.71
N ILE A 23 -0.03 7.52 4.76
CA ILE A 23 -0.71 8.45 3.85
C ILE A 23 -1.55 9.47 4.64
N GLN A 24 -2.31 9.01 5.64
CA GLN A 24 -3.10 9.89 6.49
C GLN A 24 -2.22 10.92 7.21
N LYS A 25 -1.08 10.49 7.78
CA LYS A 25 -0.11 11.37 8.43
C LYS A 25 0.51 12.39 7.47
N THR A 26 0.82 11.96 6.24
CA THR A 26 1.32 12.85 5.19
C THR A 26 0.28 13.90 4.81
N ILE A 27 -0.99 13.51 4.62
CA ILE A 27 -2.09 14.44 4.29
C ILE A 27 -2.28 15.50 5.39
N GLU A 28 -2.28 15.08 6.66
CA GLU A 28 -2.33 15.99 7.82
C GLU A 28 -1.18 17.01 7.75
N HIS A 29 0.06 16.53 7.58
CA HIS A 29 1.23 17.40 7.53
C HIS A 29 1.20 18.40 6.38
N VAL A 30 0.91 17.96 5.15
CA VAL A 30 0.95 18.83 3.97
C VAL A 30 -0.20 19.85 3.94
N THR A 31 -1.27 19.59 4.69
CA THR A 31 -2.42 20.50 4.83
C THR A 31 -2.18 21.57 5.88
N GLU A 32 -1.45 21.26 6.95
CA GLU A 32 -1.15 22.19 8.03
C GLU A 32 0.09 23.04 7.75
N ARG A 33 1.14 22.44 7.18
CA ARG A 33 2.44 23.09 6.96
C ARG A 33 2.37 24.13 5.84
N SER A 34 2.87 25.33 6.15
CA SER A 34 3.05 26.41 5.18
C SER A 34 4.55 26.69 4.99
N GLN A 35 4.99 26.87 3.75
CA GLN A 35 6.36 27.24 3.40
C GLN A 35 6.35 28.04 2.09
N PHE A 36 7.31 28.95 1.90
CA PHE A 36 7.37 29.82 0.72
C PHE A 36 6.05 30.57 0.42
N GLY A 37 5.33 30.97 1.48
CA GLY A 37 4.07 31.72 1.39
C GLY A 37 2.82 30.92 0.99
N LYS A 38 2.91 29.59 0.86
CA LYS A 38 1.78 28.70 0.49
C LYS A 38 1.74 27.43 1.32
N LYS A 39 0.63 26.70 1.28
CA LYS A 39 0.54 25.36 1.90
C LYS A 39 1.31 24.33 1.09
N LEU A 40 1.88 23.32 1.76
CA LEU A 40 2.67 22.30 1.06
C LEU A 40 1.86 21.54 -0.01
N LYS A 41 0.56 21.30 0.24
CA LYS A 41 -0.35 20.68 -0.73
C LYS A 41 -0.52 21.44 -2.05
N GLU A 42 -0.13 22.71 -2.13
CA GLU A 42 -0.24 23.54 -3.33
C GLU A 42 0.96 23.37 -4.28
N PHE A 43 2.06 22.76 -3.84
CA PHE A 43 3.22 22.50 -4.69
C PHE A 43 3.03 21.21 -5.49
N GLY A 44 3.30 21.26 -6.79
CA GLY A 44 3.11 20.13 -7.70
C GLY A 44 3.94 18.89 -7.34
N ASN A 45 5.16 19.07 -6.84
CA ASN A 45 6.00 17.95 -6.38
C ASN A 45 5.38 17.19 -5.19
N VAL A 46 4.73 17.90 -4.27
CA VAL A 46 4.02 17.28 -3.13
C VAL A 46 2.78 16.52 -3.63
N GLN A 47 2.07 17.07 -4.60
CA GLN A 47 0.91 16.42 -5.22
C GLN A 47 1.31 15.14 -5.97
N GLU A 48 2.43 15.17 -6.69
CA GLU A 48 2.98 14.02 -7.38
C GLU A 48 3.35 12.89 -6.40
N GLN A 49 4.06 13.23 -5.32
CA GLN A 49 4.39 12.26 -4.26
C GLN A 49 3.13 11.66 -3.63
N LEU A 50 2.15 12.49 -3.28
CA LEU A 50 0.90 12.01 -2.69
C LEU A 50 0.12 11.08 -3.65
N THR A 51 0.13 11.41 -4.95
CA THR A 51 -0.52 10.60 -5.98
C THR A 51 0.17 9.23 -6.13
N ASP A 52 1.50 9.19 -6.13
CA ASP A 52 2.27 7.93 -6.19
C ASP A 52 2.00 7.06 -4.95
N MET A 53 2.00 7.66 -3.75
CA MET A 53 1.67 6.95 -2.51
C MET A 53 0.28 6.30 -2.56
N ILE A 54 -0.75 7.06 -2.97
CA ILE A 54 -2.13 6.58 -3.04
C ILE A 54 -2.26 5.49 -4.11
N THR A 55 -1.63 5.66 -5.27
CA THR A 55 -1.68 4.69 -6.38
C THR A 55 -1.09 3.35 -5.96
N ARG A 56 0.06 3.35 -5.27
CA ARG A 56 0.70 2.14 -4.74
C ARG A 56 -0.14 1.46 -3.67
N HIS A 57 -0.72 2.24 -2.76
CA HIS A 57 -1.59 1.73 -1.72
C HIS A 57 -2.81 1.03 -2.32
N TYR A 58 -3.51 1.70 -3.25
CA TYR A 58 -4.70 1.16 -3.91
C TYR A 58 -4.40 -0.15 -4.64
N ALA A 59 -3.30 -0.21 -5.40
CA ALA A 59 -2.93 -1.40 -6.13
C ALA A 59 -2.56 -2.57 -5.18
N THR A 60 -1.86 -2.29 -4.08
CA THR A 60 -1.52 -3.32 -3.08
C THR A 60 -2.76 -3.82 -2.34
N GLU A 61 -3.67 -2.92 -1.95
CA GLU A 61 -4.92 -3.26 -1.29
C GLU A 61 -5.81 -4.12 -2.20
N SER A 62 -5.91 -3.74 -3.48
CA SER A 62 -6.66 -4.50 -4.48
C SER A 62 -6.17 -5.95 -4.62
N ILE A 63 -4.85 -6.15 -4.72
CA ILE A 63 -4.25 -7.49 -4.81
C ILE A 63 -4.48 -8.29 -3.52
N THR A 64 -4.40 -7.62 -2.37
CA THR A 64 -4.65 -8.25 -1.07
C THR A 64 -6.08 -8.78 -1.00
N TYR A 65 -7.08 -7.96 -1.28
CA TYR A 65 -8.48 -8.41 -1.25
C TYR A 65 -8.82 -9.42 -2.34
N MET A 66 -8.20 -9.33 -3.52
CA MET A 66 -8.33 -10.35 -4.56
C MET A 66 -7.81 -11.71 -4.07
N LEU A 67 -6.66 -11.73 -3.39
CA LEU A 67 -6.09 -12.95 -2.80
C LEU A 67 -7.00 -13.53 -1.71
N ALA A 68 -7.50 -12.68 -0.80
CA ALA A 68 -8.46 -13.09 0.23
C ALA A 68 -9.68 -13.77 -0.40
N ALA A 69 -10.27 -13.14 -1.42
CA ALA A 69 -11.43 -13.67 -2.11
C ALA A 69 -11.14 -15.00 -2.84
N ASN A 70 -9.94 -15.17 -3.41
CA ASN A 70 -9.54 -16.43 -4.03
C ASN A 70 -9.38 -17.55 -2.98
N MET A 71 -8.81 -17.23 -1.83
CA MET A 71 -8.67 -18.16 -0.70
C MET A 71 -10.04 -18.58 -0.16
N ASP A 72 -10.96 -17.63 0.04
CA ASP A 72 -12.33 -17.90 0.53
C ASP A 72 -13.16 -18.73 -0.46
N LYS A 73 -12.92 -18.57 -1.77
CA LYS A 73 -13.55 -19.39 -2.83
C LYS A 73 -12.97 -20.80 -2.93
N GLY A 74 -11.91 -21.12 -2.18
CA GLY A 74 -11.23 -22.41 -2.24
C GLY A 74 -10.38 -22.62 -3.50
N VAL A 75 -9.94 -21.54 -4.16
CA VAL A 75 -8.98 -21.62 -5.26
C VAL A 75 -7.67 -22.20 -4.69
N LEU A 76 -7.16 -23.27 -5.30
CA LEU A 76 -5.94 -23.95 -4.81
C LEU A 76 -4.66 -23.36 -5.42
N ASP A 77 -4.76 -22.72 -6.58
CA ASP A 77 -3.64 -22.13 -7.30
C ASP A 77 -3.69 -20.60 -7.21
N TYR A 78 -3.04 -20.06 -6.19
CA TYR A 78 -2.87 -18.61 -5.98
C TYR A 78 -1.44 -18.27 -5.54
N GLN A 79 -0.50 -19.21 -5.73
CA GLN A 79 0.84 -19.12 -5.17
C GLN A 79 1.65 -18.00 -5.82
N LEU A 80 1.43 -17.78 -7.13
CA LEU A 80 2.06 -16.73 -7.91
C LEU A 80 1.55 -15.35 -7.48
N GLU A 81 0.24 -15.20 -7.37
CA GLU A 81 -0.43 -13.97 -6.92
C GLU A 81 -0.01 -13.62 -5.50
N ALA A 82 0.10 -14.62 -4.61
CA ALA A 82 0.57 -14.40 -3.24
C ALA A 82 2.03 -13.93 -3.19
N ALA A 83 2.89 -14.45 -4.08
CA ALA A 83 4.27 -14.00 -4.20
C ALA A 83 4.36 -12.56 -4.75
N ILE A 84 3.59 -12.24 -5.78
CA ILE A 84 3.48 -10.89 -6.37
C ILE A 84 2.99 -9.90 -5.32
N GLY A 85 1.89 -10.23 -4.63
CA GLY A 85 1.31 -9.40 -3.58
C GLY A 85 2.30 -9.11 -2.47
N LYS A 86 3.04 -10.13 -2.00
CA LYS A 86 4.07 -9.97 -0.97
C LYS A 86 5.17 -9.01 -1.41
N ILE A 87 5.72 -9.18 -2.62
CA ILE A 87 6.81 -8.34 -3.13
C ILE A 87 6.34 -6.90 -3.27
N MET A 88 5.20 -6.71 -3.96
CA MET A 88 4.61 -5.41 -4.20
C MET A 88 4.33 -4.66 -2.90
N ALA A 89 3.76 -5.33 -1.91
CA ALA A 89 3.49 -4.74 -0.60
C ALA A 89 4.77 -4.30 0.12
N SER A 90 5.79 -5.16 0.14
CA SER A 90 7.06 -4.85 0.83
C SER A 90 7.83 -3.70 0.20
N VAL A 91 7.76 -3.52 -1.12
CA VAL A 91 8.42 -2.39 -1.80
C VAL A 91 7.59 -1.11 -1.64
N SER A 92 6.27 -1.20 -1.83
CA SER A 92 5.38 -0.04 -1.76
C SER A 92 5.37 0.60 -0.37
N VAL A 93 5.37 -0.20 0.69
CA VAL A 93 5.38 0.32 2.06
C VAL A 93 6.68 1.06 2.38
N ILE A 94 7.83 0.61 1.86
CA ILE A 94 9.11 1.30 2.06
C ILE A 94 9.10 2.66 1.34
N ILE A 95 8.62 2.70 0.10
CA ILE A 95 8.53 3.95 -0.69
C ILE A 95 7.55 4.95 -0.06
N ILE A 96 6.50 4.47 0.60
CA ILE A 96 5.53 5.34 1.29
C ILE A 96 6.07 5.87 2.62
N ILE A 97 6.99 5.16 3.26
CA ILE A 97 7.57 5.55 4.54
C ILE A 97 8.78 6.50 4.38
N LEU A 98 9.60 6.30 3.34
CA LEU A 98 10.83 7.05 3.08
C LEU A 98 10.61 8.24 2.16
#